data_AF-A0A535PDC2-F1
#
_entry.id   AF-A0A535PDC2-F1
#
_cell.length_a   1.000
_cell.length_b   1.000
_cell.length_c   1.000
_cell.angle_alpha   90.00
_cell.angle_beta   90.00
_cell.angle_gamma   90.00
#
_symmetry.space_group_name_H-M   'P 1'
#
loop_
_entity.id
_entity.type
_entity.pdbx_description
1 polymer ?
#
loop_
_entity_poly.entity_id
_entity_poly.type
_entity_poly.pdbx_seq_one_letter_code
_entity_poly.pdbx_strand_id
1 'polypeptide(L)'
;MVRAVASSLTVAVVLGLAYLAYDVALSRGASLPGGDLRSLAVLGFIVVVLASGSVVTYFVVPQPTGSGTRVVRSAWSAALGFLAALPIAYLVLVVEGQLLKPLLV
;
A
#
# COMPACT_ATOMS: atom_id res chain seq x y z
N MET A 1 -14.55 8.92 -0.50
CA MET A 1 -13.92 8.03 -1.49
C MET A 1 -12.59 8.57 -1.99
N VAL A 2 -12.54 9.69 -2.73
CA VAL A 2 -11.28 10.25 -3.29
C VAL A 2 -10.17 10.43 -2.26
N ARG A 3 -10.47 10.95 -1.06
CA ARG A 3 -9.47 11.13 0.01
C ARG A 3 -8.87 9.84 0.55
N ALA A 4 -9.67 8.78 0.67
CA ALA A 4 -9.20 7.48 1.14
C ALA A 4 -8.27 6.84 0.10
N VAL A 5 -8.69 6.88 -1.18
CA VAL A 5 -7.88 6.39 -2.31
C VAL A 5 -6.57 7.17 -2.42
N ALA A 6 -6.61 8.50 -2.35
CA ALA A 6 -5.42 9.35 -2.40
C ALA A 6 -4.44 9.04 -1.24
N SER A 7 -4.96 8.79 -0.04
CA SER A 7 -4.13 8.40 1.10
C SER A 7 -3.47 7.03 0.88
N SER A 8 -4.23 6.02 0.44
CA SER A 8 -3.68 4.69 0.16
C SER A 8 -2.65 4.71 -0.96
N LEU A 9 -2.91 5.47 -2.02
CA LEU A 9 -1.98 5.67 -3.12
C LEU A 9 -0.70 6.37 -2.64
N THR A 10 -0.81 7.40 -1.81
CA THR A 10 0.35 8.10 -1.27
C THR A 10 1.23 7.17 -0.44
N VAL A 11 0.63 6.38 0.46
CA VAL A 11 1.36 5.39 1.27
C VAL A 11 2.04 4.36 0.38
N ALA A 12 1.32 3.83 -0.62
CA ALA A 12 1.87 2.86 -1.55
C ALA A 12 3.03 3.44 -2.37
N VAL A 13 2.91 4.65 -2.90
CA VAL A 13 4.00 5.29 -3.66
C VAL A 13 5.23 5.51 -2.78
N VAL A 14 5.06 6.00 -1.55
CA VAL A 14 6.21 6.25 -0.64
C VAL A 14 6.92 4.94 -0.29
N LEU A 15 6.18 3.92 0.10
CA LEU A 15 6.76 2.62 0.45
C LEU A 15 7.37 1.92 -0.76
N GLY A 16 6.75 2.08 -1.92
CA GLY A 16 7.21 1.50 -3.16
C GLY A 16 8.53 2.14 -3.62
N LEU A 17 8.64 3.47 -3.59
CA LEU A 17 9.91 4.16 -3.88
C LEU A 17 11.02 3.71 -2.93
N ALA A 18 10.71 3.49 -1.65
CA ALA A 18 11.66 2.94 -0.69
C ALA A 18 12.08 1.49 -1.06
N TYR A 19 11.11 0.65 -1.46
CA TYR A 19 11.39 -0.70 -1.96
C TYR A 19 12.24 -0.70 -3.23
N LEU A 20 11.94 0.18 -4.19
CA LEU A 20 12.71 0.34 -5.43
C LEU A 20 14.14 0.76 -5.14
N ALA A 21 14.36 1.72 -4.24
CA ALA A 21 15.70 2.14 -3.84
C ALA A 21 16.50 0.98 -3.21
N TYR A 22 15.84 0.18 -2.35
CA TYR A 22 16.41 -1.03 -1.77
C TYR A 22 16.77 -2.08 -2.83
N ASP A 23 15.86 -2.34 -3.77
CA ASP A 23 16.06 -3.29 -4.86
C ASP A 23 17.21 -2.87 -5.78
N VAL A 24 17.26 -1.60 -6.20
CA VAL A 24 18.35 -1.05 -7.02
C VAL A 24 19.69 -1.12 -6.30
N ALA A 25 19.75 -0.79 -5.01
CA ALA A 25 20.99 -0.85 -4.22
C ALA A 25 21.56 -2.28 -4.18
N LEU A 26 20.72 -3.27 -3.89
CA LEU A 26 21.09 -4.68 -3.92
C LEU A 26 21.54 -5.12 -5.33
N SER A 27 20.86 -4.66 -6.39
CA SER A 27 21.21 -5.01 -7.78
C SER A 27 22.57 -4.45 -8.20
N ARG A 28 23.00 -3.34 -7.59
CA ARG A 28 24.32 -2.74 -7.79
C ARG A 28 25.40 -3.33 -6.89
N GLY A 29 25.10 -4.37 -6.12
CA GLY A 29 26.07 -5.10 -5.30
C GLY A 29 26.17 -4.63 -3.84
N ALA A 30 25.22 -3.83 -3.34
CA ALA A 30 25.16 -3.55 -1.90
C ALA A 30 24.92 -4.87 -1.13
N SER A 31 25.69 -5.10 -0.06
CA SER A 31 25.51 -6.25 0.82
C SER A 31 24.80 -5.82 2.10
N LEU A 32 23.66 -6.41 2.39
CA LEU A 32 22.91 -6.16 3.62
C LEU A 32 23.02 -7.34 4.59
N PRO A 33 23.03 -7.08 5.91
CA PRO A 33 23.00 -8.13 6.91
C PRO A 33 21.69 -8.92 6.77
N GLY A 34 21.79 -10.24 6.59
CA GLY A 34 20.64 -11.14 6.40
C GLY A 34 20.41 -11.63 4.96
N GLY A 35 21.24 -11.23 3.98
CA GLY A 35 21.17 -11.74 2.61
C GLY A 35 20.09 -11.06 1.75
N ASP A 36 19.57 -11.77 0.74
CA ASP A 36 18.52 -11.25 -0.13
C ASP A 36 17.13 -11.34 0.55
N LEU A 37 16.72 -10.23 1.17
CA LEU A 37 15.42 -10.10 1.83
C LEU A 37 14.35 -9.44 0.95
N ARG A 38 14.53 -9.35 -0.38
CA ARG A 38 13.59 -8.67 -1.29
C ARG A 38 12.17 -9.22 -1.20
N SER A 39 12.00 -10.54 -1.13
CA SER A 39 10.67 -11.15 -1.00
C SER A 39 9.97 -10.76 0.30
N LEU A 40 10.72 -10.66 1.40
CA LEU A 40 10.19 -10.22 2.69
C LEU A 40 9.85 -8.73 2.65
N ALA A 41 10.65 -7.91 1.97
CA ALA A 41 10.37 -6.50 1.78
C ALA A 41 9.08 -6.28 0.96
N VAL A 42 8.85 -7.05 -0.11
CA VAL A 42 7.58 -7.02 -0.87
C VAL A 42 6.40 -7.42 0.00
N LEU A 43 6.54 -8.49 0.80
CA LEU A 43 5.49 -8.90 1.72
C LEU A 43 5.16 -7.78 2.72
N GLY A 44 6.19 -7.17 3.31
CA GLY A 44 6.04 -6.04 4.23
C GLY A 44 5.34 -4.85 3.57
N PHE A 45 5.74 -4.49 2.35
CA PHE A 45 5.07 -3.47 1.55
C PHE A 45 3.57 -3.76 1.41
N ILE A 46 3.21 -4.96 0.96
CA ILE A 46 1.80 -5.35 0.77
C ILE A 46 1.03 -5.24 2.08
N VAL A 47 1.56 -5.79 3.17
CA VAL A 47 0.92 -5.79 4.49
C VAL A 47 0.67 -4.36 4.97
N VAL A 48 1.66 -3.45 4.85
CA VAL A 48 1.52 -2.07 5.32
C VAL A 48 0.54 -1.28 4.44
N VAL A 49 0.54 -1.47 3.12
CA VAL A 49 -0.43 -0.81 2.22
C VAL A 49 -1.86 -1.27 2.51
N LEU A 50 -2.07 -2.58 2.73
CA LEU A 50 -3.38 -3.12 3.07
C LEU A 50 -3.87 -2.64 4.44
N ALA A 51 -2.98 -2.66 5.45
CA ALA A 51 -3.31 -2.18 6.79
C ALA A 51 -3.65 -0.69 6.78
N SER A 52 -2.85 0.14 6.13
CA SER A 52 -3.09 1.58 6.02
C SER A 52 -4.37 1.90 5.25
N GLY A 53 -4.64 1.23 4.12
CA GLY A 53 -5.89 1.42 3.38
C GLY A 53 -7.12 1.02 4.18
N SER A 54 -7.04 -0.06 4.94
CA SER A 54 -8.11 -0.51 5.84
C SER A 54 -8.35 0.50 6.97
N VAL A 55 -7.29 0.93 7.67
CA VAL A 55 -7.35 1.87 8.80
C VAL A 55 -7.88 3.23 8.35
N VAL A 56 -7.33 3.80 7.27
CA VAL A 56 -7.76 5.12 6.77
C VAL A 56 -9.22 5.07 6.35
N THR A 57 -9.65 4.02 5.65
CA THR A 57 -11.04 3.92 5.18
C THR A 57 -12.02 3.75 6.35
N TYR A 58 -11.65 2.99 7.38
CA TYR A 58 -12.44 2.85 8.59
C TYR A 58 -12.69 4.19 9.30
N PHE A 59 -11.69 5.08 9.34
CA PHE A 59 -11.84 6.39 9.97
C PHE A 59 -12.47 7.46 9.07
N VAL A 60 -12.30 7.35 7.75
CA VAL A 60 -12.70 8.40 6.79
C VAL A 60 -14.08 8.16 6.18
N VAL A 61 -14.54 6.91 6.05
CA VAL A 61 -15.82 6.59 5.42
C VAL A 61 -16.91 6.43 6.49
N PRO A 62 -17.77 7.45 6.70
CA PRO A 62 -18.94 7.30 7.56
C PRO A 62 -19.92 6.29 6.94
N GLN A 63 -20.55 5.50 7.79
CA GLN A 63 -21.53 4.50 7.36
C GLN A 63 -22.83 5.20 6.92
N PRO A 64 -23.51 4.74 5.86
CA PRO A 64 -24.84 5.24 5.52
C PRO A 64 -25.79 4.96 6.69
N THR A 65 -26.32 6.01 7.31
CA THR A 65 -27.11 5.92 8.55
C THR A 65 -28.57 5.51 8.36
N GLY A 66 -29.04 5.30 7.12
CA GLY A 66 -30.45 5.01 6.87
C GLY A 66 -31.35 6.09 7.49
N SER A 67 -32.42 5.69 8.19
CA SER A 67 -33.31 6.59 8.95
C SER A 67 -32.85 6.84 10.40
N GLY A 68 -31.69 6.32 10.82
CA GLY A 68 -31.17 6.44 12.18
C GLY A 68 -30.32 7.71 12.37
N THR A 69 -30.39 8.32 13.56
CA THR A 69 -29.60 9.51 13.92
C THR A 69 -28.19 9.19 14.45
N ARG A 70 -27.81 7.91 14.57
CA ARG A 70 -26.56 7.48 15.20
C ARG A 70 -25.56 6.96 14.18
N VAL A 71 -24.41 7.62 14.05
CA VAL A 71 -23.29 7.14 13.24
C VAL A 71 -22.67 5.91 13.91
N VAL A 72 -22.87 4.74 13.32
CA VAL A 72 -22.19 3.50 13.72
C VAL A 72 -20.96 3.31 12.83
N ARG A 73 -19.84 2.87 13.41
CA ARG A 73 -18.65 2.47 12.65
C ARG A 73 -18.66 0.95 12.53
N SER A 74 -18.74 0.40 11.31
CA SER A 74 -18.71 -1.05 11.09
C SER A 74 -17.41 -1.51 10.44
N ALA A 75 -17.04 -2.75 10.73
CA ALA A 75 -15.92 -3.43 10.09
C ALA A 75 -16.03 -3.48 8.56
N TRP A 76 -17.22 -3.26 8.00
CA TRP A 76 -17.44 -3.20 6.56
C TRP A 76 -16.72 -2.05 5.88
N SER A 77 -16.60 -0.90 6.55
CA SER A 77 -15.82 0.24 6.05
C SER A 77 -14.33 -0.09 5.94
N ALA A 78 -13.79 -0.86 6.88
CA ALA A 78 -12.41 -1.35 6.85
C ALA A 78 -12.18 -2.34 5.70
N ALA A 79 -13.12 -3.27 5.49
CA ALA A 79 -13.06 -4.25 4.41
C ALA A 79 -13.04 -3.60 3.02
N LEU A 80 -13.82 -2.54 2.81
CA LEU A 80 -13.79 -1.77 1.55
C LEU A 80 -12.43 -1.12 1.32
N GLY A 81 -11.80 -0.59 2.38
CA GLY A 81 -10.44 -0.02 2.30
C GLY A 81 -9.39 -1.06 1.97
N PHE A 82 -9.48 -2.23 2.58
CA PHE A 82 -8.61 -3.37 2.29
C PHE A 82 -8.72 -3.81 0.83
N LEU A 83 -9.95 -3.99 0.33
CA LEU A 83 -10.18 -4.42 -1.05
C LEU A 83 -9.72 -3.37 -2.07
N ALA A 84 -9.87 -2.08 -1.76
CA ALA A 84 -9.37 -1.01 -2.60
C ALA A 84 -7.84 -0.92 -2.61
N ALA A 85 -7.17 -1.30 -1.52
CA ALA A 85 -5.72 -1.26 -1.41
C ALA A 85 -5.00 -2.37 -2.20
N LEU A 86 -5.65 -3.51 -2.46
CA LEU A 86 -5.11 -4.62 -3.26
C LEU A 86 -4.66 -4.19 -4.68
N PRO A 87 -5.54 -3.62 -5.54
CA PRO A 87 -5.13 -3.20 -6.88
C PRO A 87 -4.11 -2.07 -6.84
N ILE A 88 -4.16 -1.18 -5.85
CA ILE A 88 -3.18 -0.10 -5.69
C ILE A 88 -1.78 -0.69 -5.42
N ALA A 89 -1.67 -1.62 -4.48
CA ALA A 89 -0.40 -2.28 -4.16
C ALA A 89 0.18 -3.00 -5.38
N TYR A 90 -0.67 -3.72 -6.12
CA TYR A 90 -0.26 -4.39 -7.36
C TYR A 90 0.26 -3.41 -8.41
N LEU A 91 -0.49 -2.34 -8.70
CA LEU A 91 -0.12 -1.38 -9.72
C LEU A 91 1.19 -0.66 -9.41
N VAL A 92 1.43 -0.30 -8.14
CA VAL A 92 2.69 0.33 -7.72
C VAL A 92 3.87 -0.63 -7.95
N LEU A 93 3.75 -1.89 -7.53
CA LEU A 93 4.81 -2.89 -7.76
C LEU A 93 5.06 -3.15 -9.25
N VAL A 94 4.00 -3.14 -10.06
CA VAL A 94 4.13 -3.27 -11.53
C VAL A 94 4.88 -2.08 -12.11
N VAL A 95 4.50 -0.85 -11.75
CA VAL A 95 5.18 0.37 -12.23
C VAL A 95 6.65 0.34 -11.82
N GLU A 96 6.94 -0.02 -10.57
CA GLU A 96 8.32 -0.08 -10.08
C GLU A 96 9.15 -1.14 -10.76
N GLY A 97 8.65 -2.38 -10.80
CA GLY A 97 9.40 -3.50 -11.34
C GLY A 97 9.52 -3.47 -12.87
N GLN A 98 8.49 -3.01 -13.58
CA GLN A 98 8.42 -3.10 -15.04
C GLN A 98 8.73 -1.79 -15.75
N LEU A 99 8.49 -0.64 -15.11
CA LEU A 99 8.73 0.67 -15.75
C LEU A 99 9.96 1.36 -15.17
N LEU A 100 10.08 1.44 -13.84
CA LEU A 100 11.15 2.23 -13.21
C LEU A 100 12.46 1.47 -13.11
N LYS A 101 12.44 0.24 -12.59
CA LYS A 101 13.65 -0.56 -12.37
C LYS A 101 14.49 -0.75 -13.65
N PRO A 102 13.93 -1.06 -14.84
CA PRO A 102 14.72 -1.19 -16.06
C PRO A 102 15.41 0.11 -16.52
N LEU A 103 14.98 1.27 -16.01
CA LEU A 103 15.61 2.56 -16.30
C LEU A 103 16.75 2.89 -15.32
N LEU A 104 16.82 2.17 -14.20
CA LEU A 104 17.71 2.48 -13.08
C LEU A 104 18.85 1.45 -12.90
N VAL A 105 18.76 0.31 -13.57
CA VAL A 105 19.72 -0.81 -13.50
C VAL A 105 20.24 -1.13 -14.88
#